data_AF-M9U7W6-F1
#
_entry.id   AF-M9U7W6-F1
#
_cell.length_a   1.000
_cell.length_b   1.000
_cell.length_c   1.000
_cell.angle_alpha   90.00
_cell.angle_beta   90.00
_cell.angle_gamma   90.00
#
_symmetry.space_group_name_H-M   'P 1'
#
loop_
_entity.id
_entity.type
_entity.pdbx_description
1 polymer ?
#
loop_
_entity_poly.entity_id
_entity_poly.type
_entity_poly.pdbx_seq_one_letter_code
_entity_poly.pdbx_strand_id
1 'polypeptide(L)'
;MLLPTPLLAISLPTGVVAYDGPIFTNQVLGYVNITSLQAYNASGSKFGVPPYGASLQLNVMLQVNTSNEEYYFWLQNVADFITNVSKMFFSENIWNSTTPLAGINNVIGKGEIYSTSDLFSHSSYYAYGTYYIKYDFPFSFYLIVNESHNNQGVYVSFGYVILQNGNITPPNPTFYDTVFIPVNNLTSASIIIANQTTPNLNLGIITYLGSYLDAELVWGGFGNGASTTFLNMSSYLALLYMKNGKWVPFSQVYNYGSDTAESTNNLRVTIAKNGDAYVTIGKQNPGLLTTNFNPSIPGFLYLNISSKIPFLVNNIISRTFSGYVSAPIKLGFFMNYSINSSSFAVLNGNYPSLIEPNVSWFKILNIIPNYTYYYLVRVNSSIPVIGTINGKQITLNDTNWFAQGTQIKIVNYTYYNGSDERYVISSILPSLSFNISSPLNVTINTIKQYRVIINSDLPTYLNGKRVNGSIWINTGTIVKLSASIPFYEVGRFIGTYNLTLGGTIVVNKPIVEKLQLSINNLLLEITAVIIVIVIILLILRKRR
;
A
#
# COMPACT_ATOMS: atom_id res chain seq x y z
N MET A 1 -0.53 -49.34 57.00
CA MET A 1 -1.89 -49.03 56.50
C MET A 1 -1.72 -48.53 55.08
N LEU A 2 -1.78 -49.44 54.10
CA LEU A 2 -1.68 -49.11 52.68
C LEU A 2 -3.00 -48.47 52.25
N LEU A 3 -2.98 -47.15 52.03
CA LEU A 3 -4.07 -46.48 51.34
C LEU A 3 -4.02 -46.89 49.86
N PRO A 4 -5.15 -47.26 49.25
CA PRO A 4 -5.20 -47.55 47.83
C PRO A 4 -4.99 -46.23 47.09
N THR A 5 -3.86 -46.08 46.41
CA THR A 5 -3.71 -45.03 45.42
C THR A 5 -4.73 -45.30 44.32
N PRO A 6 -5.73 -44.44 44.09
CA PRO A 6 -6.47 -44.54 42.84
C PRO A 6 -5.44 -44.31 41.74
N LEU A 7 -5.45 -45.19 40.74
CA LEU A 7 -4.73 -45.01 39.50
C LEU A 7 -5.21 -43.66 38.93
N LEU A 8 -4.47 -42.57 39.20
CA LEU A 8 -4.82 -41.26 38.69
C LEU A 8 -4.77 -41.38 37.17
N ALA A 9 -5.90 -41.12 36.50
CA ALA A 9 -5.85 -40.73 35.11
C ALA A 9 -5.04 -39.42 35.08
N ILE A 10 -3.76 -39.51 34.73
CA ILE A 10 -2.89 -38.35 34.62
C ILE A 10 -3.38 -37.59 33.39
N SER A 11 -4.17 -36.54 33.59
CA SER A 11 -4.44 -35.57 32.52
C SER A 11 -3.12 -34.92 32.16
N LEU A 12 -2.76 -34.92 30.88
CA LEU A 12 -1.52 -34.31 30.40
C LEU A 12 -1.79 -32.94 29.75
N PRO A 13 -0.79 -32.05 29.71
CA PRO A 13 -0.78 -30.94 28.77
C PRO A 13 -0.87 -31.51 27.34
N THR A 14 -1.63 -30.88 26.46
CA THR A 14 -1.89 -31.42 25.10
C THR A 14 -1.52 -30.40 24.04
N GLY A 15 -0.66 -30.78 23.08
CA GLY A 15 -0.20 -29.87 22.03
C GLY A 15 0.85 -30.49 21.12
N VAL A 16 1.94 -29.78 20.87
CA VAL A 16 3.06 -30.26 20.04
C VAL A 16 4.33 -30.19 20.86
N VAL A 17 5.04 -31.31 20.96
CA VAL A 17 6.26 -31.43 21.77
C VAL A 17 7.36 -32.10 20.98
N ALA A 18 8.58 -31.59 21.08
CA ALA A 18 9.76 -32.14 20.45
C ALA A 18 10.82 -32.45 21.52
N TYR A 19 11.28 -33.70 21.54
CA TYR A 19 12.36 -34.18 22.41
C TYR A 19 13.43 -34.96 21.63
N ASP A 20 13.35 -34.97 20.30
CA ASP A 20 14.35 -35.62 19.45
C ASP A 20 15.54 -34.68 19.22
N GLY A 21 16.75 -35.17 19.49
CA GLY A 21 17.96 -34.35 19.51
C GLY A 21 19.25 -35.18 19.63
N PRO A 22 20.40 -34.54 19.94
CA PRO A 22 20.51 -33.18 20.46
C PRO A 22 20.33 -32.09 19.39
N ILE A 23 19.56 -31.07 19.73
CA ILE A 23 19.46 -29.79 19.02
C ILE A 23 19.85 -28.71 20.01
N PHE A 24 20.81 -27.88 19.60
CA PHE A 24 21.19 -26.66 20.29
C PHE A 24 20.76 -25.47 19.44
N THR A 25 19.94 -24.60 20.00
CA THR A 25 19.41 -23.41 19.34
C THR A 25 19.43 -22.24 20.29
N ASN A 26 19.51 -21.03 19.76
CA ASN A 26 19.35 -19.84 20.58
C ASN A 26 17.90 -19.34 20.59
N GLN A 27 17.03 -19.88 19.74
CA GLN A 27 15.63 -19.41 19.64
C GLN A 27 14.67 -20.55 19.33
N VAL A 28 13.49 -20.47 19.96
CA VAL A 28 12.34 -21.34 19.72
C VAL A 28 11.09 -20.48 19.53
N LEU A 29 10.24 -20.91 18.60
CA LEU A 29 9.05 -20.21 18.16
C LEU A 29 7.85 -21.17 18.21
N GLY A 30 6.81 -20.77 18.92
CA GLY A 30 5.51 -21.44 18.91
C GLY A 30 4.51 -20.64 18.10
N TYR A 31 3.86 -21.25 17.11
CA TYR A 31 2.76 -20.65 16.34
C TYR A 31 1.42 -21.21 16.81
N VAL A 32 0.41 -20.34 16.87
CA VAL A 32 -0.97 -20.77 17.04
C VAL A 32 -1.94 -20.00 16.14
N ASN A 33 -2.96 -20.71 15.64
CA ASN A 33 -4.17 -20.14 15.07
C ASN A 33 -5.40 -20.72 15.75
N ILE A 34 -6.15 -19.89 16.46
CA ILE A 34 -7.33 -20.26 17.23
C ILE A 34 -8.57 -19.80 16.48
N THR A 35 -9.47 -20.73 16.17
CA THR A 35 -10.78 -20.42 15.57
C THR A 35 -11.93 -20.56 16.57
N SER A 36 -11.73 -21.32 17.66
CA SER A 36 -12.64 -21.37 18.79
C SER A 36 -11.92 -21.80 20.08
N LEU A 37 -12.30 -21.20 21.21
CA LEU A 37 -11.78 -21.51 22.53
C LEU A 37 -12.84 -21.24 23.59
N GLN A 38 -13.13 -22.24 24.41
CA GLN A 38 -13.89 -22.08 25.64
C GLN A 38 -13.45 -23.15 26.63
N ALA A 39 -12.96 -22.74 27.78
CA ALA A 39 -12.49 -23.63 28.84
C ALA A 39 -13.37 -23.48 30.08
N TYR A 40 -13.48 -24.55 30.87
CA TYR A 40 -14.19 -24.54 32.13
C TYR A 40 -13.59 -25.55 33.12
N ASN A 41 -13.22 -25.05 34.29
CA ASN A 41 -12.83 -25.80 35.46
C ASN A 41 -13.67 -25.33 36.66
N ALA A 42 -14.65 -26.14 37.06
CA ALA A 42 -15.52 -25.85 38.20
C ALA A 42 -14.75 -25.69 39.53
N SER A 43 -13.57 -26.29 39.64
CA SER A 43 -12.69 -26.16 40.81
C SER A 43 -11.63 -25.08 40.66
N GLY A 44 -11.60 -24.31 39.55
CA GLY A 44 -10.55 -23.32 39.27
C GLY A 44 -10.32 -22.34 40.42
N SER A 45 -11.40 -21.82 41.02
CA SER A 45 -11.30 -20.90 42.16
C SER A 45 -10.64 -21.50 43.40
N LYS A 46 -10.66 -22.84 43.57
CA LYS A 46 -9.95 -23.52 44.66
C LYS A 46 -8.43 -23.52 44.45
N PHE A 47 -7.98 -23.41 43.20
CA PHE A 47 -6.57 -23.28 42.81
C PHE A 47 -6.15 -21.82 42.64
N GLY A 48 -7.00 -20.85 43.01
CA GLY A 48 -6.71 -19.43 42.82
C GLY A 48 -6.72 -18.97 41.36
N VAL A 49 -7.34 -19.74 40.44
CA VAL A 49 -7.41 -19.40 39.02
C VAL A 49 -8.85 -19.15 38.54
N PRO A 50 -9.08 -18.40 37.45
CA PRO A 50 -10.42 -18.20 36.90
C PRO A 50 -11.06 -19.52 36.46
N PRO A 51 -12.35 -19.77 36.78
CA PRO A 51 -13.05 -20.98 36.33
C PRO A 51 -13.07 -21.18 34.81
N TYR A 52 -13.07 -20.10 34.03
CA TYR A 52 -13.02 -20.13 32.56
C TYR A 52 -11.60 -19.98 32.01
N GLY A 53 -10.61 -20.33 32.82
CA GLY A 53 -9.19 -20.17 32.53
C GLY A 53 -8.60 -21.33 31.73
N ALA A 54 -7.70 -21.00 30.81
CA ALA A 54 -6.80 -21.92 30.11
C ALA A 54 -5.49 -21.19 29.77
N SER A 55 -4.43 -21.92 29.49
CA SER A 55 -3.16 -21.37 29.01
C SER A 55 -2.68 -22.10 27.76
N LEU A 56 -1.95 -21.39 26.90
CA LEU A 56 -1.09 -21.96 25.87
C LEU A 56 0.35 -21.64 26.25
N GLN A 57 1.15 -22.66 26.47
CA GLN A 57 2.49 -22.53 27.04
C GLN A 57 3.52 -22.97 26.01
N LEU A 58 4.47 -22.09 25.68
CA LEU A 58 5.71 -22.42 25.00
C LEU A 58 6.79 -22.63 26.08
N ASN A 59 7.10 -23.88 26.39
CA ASN A 59 8.14 -24.20 27.36
C ASN A 59 9.37 -24.80 26.66
N VAL A 60 10.55 -24.43 27.14
CA VAL A 60 11.83 -24.92 26.63
C VAL A 60 12.86 -25.03 27.74
N MET A 61 13.85 -25.91 27.57
CA MET A 61 14.98 -26.02 28.49
C MET A 61 16.21 -25.24 28.00
N LEU A 62 16.72 -24.32 28.81
CA LEU A 62 18.00 -23.64 28.61
C LEU A 62 19.10 -24.39 29.35
N GLN A 63 20.14 -24.81 28.63
CA GLN A 63 21.37 -25.32 29.21
C GLN A 63 22.43 -24.21 29.23
N VAL A 64 23.11 -24.05 30.37
CA VAL A 64 24.20 -23.10 30.57
C VAL A 64 25.41 -23.83 31.10
N ASN A 65 26.51 -23.79 30.35
CA ASN A 65 27.76 -24.44 30.72
C ASN A 65 28.76 -23.40 31.21
N THR A 66 29.41 -23.70 32.32
CA THR A 66 30.56 -22.97 32.84
C THR A 66 31.81 -23.85 32.73
N SER A 67 32.96 -23.36 33.18
CA SER A 67 34.19 -24.17 33.21
C SER A 67 34.09 -25.42 34.10
N ASN A 68 33.18 -25.43 35.10
CA ASN A 68 33.12 -26.50 36.12
C ASN A 68 31.72 -27.08 36.36
N GLU A 69 30.66 -26.36 35.95
CA GLU A 69 29.27 -26.69 36.28
C GLU A 69 28.36 -26.51 35.05
N GLU A 70 27.28 -27.27 35.04
CA GLU A 70 26.20 -27.22 34.06
C GLU A 70 24.90 -26.88 34.77
N TYR A 71 24.16 -25.90 34.26
CA TYR A 71 22.89 -25.45 34.80
C TYR A 71 21.78 -25.65 33.77
N TYR A 72 20.58 -25.91 34.28
CA TYR A 72 19.37 -26.02 33.51
C TYR A 72 18.34 -25.02 34.02
N PHE A 73 17.78 -24.22 33.11
CA PHE A 73 16.70 -23.30 33.41
C PHE A 73 15.49 -23.63 32.53
N TRP A 74 14.36 -23.96 33.14
CA TRP A 74 13.11 -24.18 32.43
C TRP A 74 12.44 -22.83 32.19
N LEU A 75 12.25 -22.49 30.91
CA LEU A 75 11.74 -21.21 30.45
C LEU A 75 10.32 -21.39 29.92
N GLN A 76 9.38 -20.61 30.42
CA GLN A 76 8.00 -20.61 29.95
C GLN A 76 7.64 -19.26 29.34
N ASN A 77 7.05 -19.26 28.15
CA ASN A 77 6.36 -18.12 27.56
C ASN A 77 4.90 -18.52 27.37
N VAL A 78 3.99 -17.84 28.07
CA VAL A 78 2.62 -18.29 28.27
C VAL A 78 1.65 -17.24 27.76
N ALA A 79 0.63 -17.70 27.04
CA ALA A 79 -0.58 -16.93 26.75
C ALA A 79 -1.71 -17.44 27.66
N ASP A 80 -2.14 -16.60 28.61
CA ASP A 80 -3.16 -16.92 29.60
C ASP A 80 -4.51 -16.37 29.19
N PHE A 81 -5.53 -17.23 29.12
CA PHE A 81 -6.86 -16.91 28.59
C PHE A 81 -7.95 -16.95 29.66
N ILE A 82 -8.77 -15.90 29.73
CA ILE A 82 -10.07 -15.93 30.40
C ILE A 82 -11.15 -16.02 29.31
N THR A 83 -11.58 -17.25 29.04
CA THR A 83 -12.24 -17.60 27.77
C THR A 83 -13.69 -17.13 27.65
N ASN A 84 -14.40 -16.90 28.76
CA ASN A 84 -15.79 -16.43 28.73
C ASN A 84 -15.96 -14.92 28.47
N VAL A 85 -14.87 -14.14 28.60
CA VAL A 85 -14.89 -12.68 28.40
C VAL A 85 -13.92 -12.22 27.31
N SER A 86 -13.34 -13.17 26.57
CA SER A 86 -12.38 -12.94 25.49
C SER A 86 -11.22 -12.02 25.87
N LYS A 87 -10.63 -12.28 27.05
CA LYS A 87 -9.43 -11.57 27.52
C LYS A 87 -8.26 -12.52 27.66
N MET A 88 -7.07 -12.01 27.38
CA MET A 88 -5.82 -12.73 27.63
C MET A 88 -4.71 -11.79 28.09
N PHE A 89 -3.61 -12.34 28.57
CA PHE A 89 -2.34 -11.64 28.74
C PHE A 89 -1.19 -12.61 28.44
N PHE A 90 0.02 -12.07 28.33
CA PHE A 90 1.23 -12.89 28.20
C PHE A 90 1.98 -12.87 29.52
N SER A 91 2.58 -13.99 29.90
CA SER A 91 3.39 -14.13 31.11
C SER A 91 4.56 -15.06 30.85
N GLU A 92 5.60 -14.94 31.64
CA GLU A 92 6.77 -15.81 31.60
C GLU A 92 7.10 -16.30 32.99
N ASN A 93 7.68 -17.50 33.03
CA ASN A 93 8.30 -18.04 34.22
C ASN A 93 9.71 -18.56 33.89
N ILE A 94 10.64 -18.39 34.82
CA ILE A 94 11.95 -19.05 34.78
C ILE A 94 12.16 -19.82 36.07
N TRP A 95 12.43 -21.11 35.91
CA TRP A 95 12.70 -22.05 36.99
C TRP A 95 14.12 -22.59 36.85
N ASN A 96 14.82 -22.79 37.98
CA ASN A 96 16.13 -23.43 37.96
C ASN A 96 15.97 -24.94 38.09
N SER A 97 15.95 -25.66 36.95
CA SER A 97 15.73 -27.11 36.88
C SER A 97 17.02 -27.94 36.99
N THR A 98 18.10 -27.34 37.49
CA THR A 98 19.39 -28.04 37.67
C THR A 98 19.30 -29.17 38.71
N THR A 99 18.59 -28.94 39.81
CA THR A 99 18.32 -29.94 40.87
C THR A 99 16.95 -29.68 41.50
N PRO A 100 16.30 -30.64 42.18
CA PRO A 100 14.91 -30.48 42.64
C PRO A 100 14.69 -29.39 43.70
N LEU A 101 15.75 -28.95 44.38
CA LEU A 101 15.69 -27.87 45.38
C LEU A 101 16.37 -26.58 44.89
N ALA A 102 16.80 -26.54 43.63
CA ALA A 102 17.44 -25.36 43.09
C ALA A 102 16.45 -24.19 43.04
N GLY A 103 16.96 -23.03 43.43
CA GLY A 103 16.23 -21.77 43.35
C GLY A 103 16.82 -20.87 42.28
N ILE A 104 16.05 -19.85 41.94
CA ILE A 104 16.53 -18.72 41.16
C ILE A 104 16.68 -17.49 42.05
N ASN A 105 17.80 -16.79 41.91
CA ASN A 105 18.14 -15.61 42.69
C ASN A 105 18.94 -14.61 41.85
N ASN A 106 18.94 -13.34 42.25
CA ASN A 106 19.73 -12.26 41.63
C ASN A 106 19.47 -12.06 40.12
N VAL A 107 18.33 -12.51 39.63
CA VAL A 107 17.89 -12.33 38.25
C VAL A 107 17.34 -10.92 38.06
N ILE A 108 17.63 -10.31 36.91
CA ILE A 108 17.24 -8.92 36.60
C ILE A 108 16.32 -8.92 35.38
N GLY A 109 15.09 -8.45 35.54
CA GLY A 109 14.15 -8.19 34.46
C GLY A 109 13.01 -7.31 34.97
N LYS A 110 11.82 -7.35 34.37
CA LYS A 110 10.65 -6.54 34.79
C LYS A 110 9.77 -7.17 35.86
N GLY A 111 9.86 -8.49 36.01
CA GLY A 111 9.21 -9.30 37.02
C GLY A 111 9.92 -9.38 38.36
N GLU A 112 9.40 -10.30 39.16
CA GLU A 112 9.80 -10.53 40.55
C GLU A 112 10.13 -12.01 40.78
N ILE A 113 10.84 -12.28 41.87
CA ILE A 113 11.14 -13.64 42.32
C ILE A 113 10.12 -14.06 43.36
N TYR A 114 9.47 -15.19 43.12
CA TYR A 114 8.47 -15.79 44.00
C TYR A 114 9.03 -17.06 44.64
N SER A 115 8.89 -17.18 45.96
CA SER A 115 9.23 -18.41 46.67
C SER A 115 8.13 -19.45 46.49
N THR A 116 8.51 -20.72 46.41
CA THR A 116 7.56 -21.84 46.51
C THR A 116 7.78 -22.60 47.80
N SER A 117 6.73 -23.25 48.30
CA SER A 117 6.76 -24.05 49.53
C SER A 117 6.41 -25.51 49.29
N ASP A 118 6.35 -25.95 48.02
CA ASP A 118 5.95 -27.31 47.70
C ASP A 118 7.11 -28.29 47.93
N LEU A 119 6.76 -29.49 48.39
CA LEU A 119 7.74 -30.54 48.64
C LEU A 119 8.26 -31.03 47.28
N PHE A 120 9.58 -30.95 47.04
CA PHE A 120 10.24 -31.26 45.75
C PHE A 120 9.90 -30.28 44.60
N SER A 121 9.52 -29.04 44.92
CA SER A 121 9.53 -27.95 43.95
C SER A 121 10.79 -27.11 44.04
N HIS A 122 11.15 -26.49 42.93
CA HIS A 122 12.16 -25.44 42.87
C HIS A 122 11.89 -24.38 43.94
N SER A 123 12.88 -24.01 44.75
CA SER A 123 12.65 -23.15 45.93
C SER A 123 12.14 -21.74 45.59
N SER A 124 12.36 -21.31 44.35
CA SER A 124 11.88 -20.04 43.82
C SER A 124 11.81 -20.07 42.29
N TYR A 125 11.00 -19.17 41.74
CA TYR A 125 10.93 -18.90 40.30
C TYR A 125 10.84 -17.40 40.04
N TYR A 126 11.25 -16.98 38.85
CA TYR A 126 11.08 -15.62 38.38
C TYR A 126 9.83 -15.56 37.51
N ALA A 127 8.99 -14.53 37.66
CA ALA A 127 7.85 -14.34 36.78
C ALA A 127 7.49 -12.87 36.53
N TYR A 128 6.96 -12.62 35.33
CA TYR A 128 6.36 -11.34 34.94
C TYR A 128 5.08 -11.60 34.14
N GLY A 129 4.30 -10.53 33.92
CA GLY A 129 3.03 -10.62 33.21
C GLY A 129 2.62 -9.28 32.62
N THR A 130 2.10 -9.31 31.41
CA THR A 130 1.59 -8.13 30.72
C THR A 130 0.20 -7.76 31.21
N TYR A 131 -0.28 -6.57 30.81
CA TYR A 131 -1.68 -6.21 30.97
C TYR A 131 -2.59 -7.07 30.09
N TYR A 132 -3.85 -7.18 30.51
CA TYR A 132 -4.89 -7.83 29.72
C TYR A 132 -5.16 -7.11 28.40
N ILE A 133 -5.28 -7.90 27.33
CA ILE A 133 -5.79 -7.50 26.03
C ILE A 133 -7.07 -8.27 25.69
N LYS A 134 -7.87 -7.73 24.77
CA LYS A 134 -9.01 -8.45 24.19
C LYS A 134 -8.58 -9.17 22.92
N TYR A 135 -9.21 -10.32 22.66
CA TYR A 135 -9.03 -11.06 21.43
C TYR A 135 -10.38 -11.41 20.79
N ASP A 136 -10.35 -11.59 19.47
CA ASP A 136 -11.47 -11.95 18.60
C ASP A 136 -10.99 -13.04 17.63
N PHE A 137 -11.84 -14.04 17.37
CA PHE A 137 -11.52 -15.11 16.44
C PHE A 137 -11.76 -14.72 14.96
N PRO A 138 -10.95 -15.21 14.02
CA PRO A 138 -9.74 -16.01 14.23
C PRO A 138 -8.63 -15.20 14.90
N PHE A 139 -7.95 -15.82 15.85
CA PHE A 139 -6.88 -15.19 16.63
C PHE A 139 -5.60 -16.01 16.43
N SER A 140 -4.57 -15.40 15.83
CA SER A 140 -3.30 -16.08 15.59
C SER A 140 -2.11 -15.24 15.99
N PHE A 141 -1.11 -15.89 16.57
CA PHE A 141 0.08 -15.26 17.07
C PHE A 141 1.25 -16.24 17.16
N TYR A 142 2.45 -15.68 17.30
CA TYR A 142 3.65 -16.40 17.69
C TYR A 142 4.02 -16.10 19.14
N LEU A 143 4.56 -17.08 19.85
CA LEU A 143 5.33 -16.95 21.09
C LEU A 143 6.80 -17.18 20.78
N ILE A 144 7.69 -16.40 21.40
CA ILE A 144 9.13 -16.36 21.11
C ILE A 144 9.90 -16.51 22.42
N VAL A 145 10.82 -17.47 22.48
CA VAL A 145 11.87 -17.54 23.49
C VAL A 145 13.21 -17.40 22.76
N ASN A 146 14.04 -16.46 23.19
CA ASN A 146 15.35 -16.18 22.62
C ASN A 146 16.38 -16.08 23.73
N GLU A 147 17.52 -16.75 23.56
CA GLU A 147 18.70 -16.59 24.42
C GLU A 147 19.84 -15.89 23.68
N SER A 148 20.60 -15.14 24.46
CA SER A 148 21.95 -14.70 24.12
C SER A 148 22.75 -14.61 25.39
N HIS A 149 24.08 -14.65 25.33
CA HIS A 149 24.89 -14.64 26.54
C HIS A 149 26.19 -13.86 26.35
N ASN A 150 26.78 -13.49 27.49
CA ASN A 150 28.14 -12.97 27.58
C ASN A 150 28.85 -13.66 28.76
N ASN A 151 30.08 -13.23 29.08
CA ASN A 151 30.88 -13.87 30.13
C ASN A 151 30.32 -13.72 31.57
N GLN A 152 29.29 -12.89 31.77
CA GLN A 152 28.68 -12.60 33.07
C GLN A 152 27.35 -13.34 33.29
N GLY A 153 26.74 -13.87 32.23
CA GLY A 153 25.45 -14.54 32.31
C GLY A 153 24.69 -14.61 30.99
N VAL A 154 23.42 -15.00 31.10
CA VAL A 154 22.51 -15.21 29.96
C VAL A 154 21.39 -14.18 29.98
N TYR A 155 21.06 -13.64 28.81
CA TYR A 155 19.85 -12.88 28.56
C TYR A 155 18.81 -13.77 27.89
N VAL A 156 17.64 -13.88 28.50
CA VAL A 156 16.48 -14.58 27.95
C VAL A 156 15.40 -13.55 27.64
N SER A 157 15.03 -13.42 26.36
CA SER A 157 13.96 -12.52 25.92
C SER A 157 12.69 -13.30 25.62
N PHE A 158 11.58 -12.85 26.22
CA PHE A 158 10.25 -13.40 26.00
C PHE A 158 9.43 -12.44 25.15
N GLY A 159 8.81 -12.95 24.10
CA GLY A 159 8.06 -12.12 23.18
C GLY A 159 6.90 -12.81 22.49
N TYR A 160 6.09 -12.00 21.82
CA TYR A 160 4.99 -12.46 21.00
C TYR A 160 4.84 -11.62 19.73
N VAL A 161 4.17 -12.16 18.71
CA VAL A 161 3.75 -11.41 17.51
C VAL A 161 2.31 -11.76 17.19
N ILE A 162 1.38 -10.81 17.33
CA ILE A 162 -0.02 -11.00 16.92
C ILE A 162 -0.13 -10.80 15.41
N LEU A 163 -0.60 -11.83 14.70
CA LEU A 163 -0.78 -11.83 13.24
C LEU A 163 -2.23 -11.58 12.84
N GLN A 164 -3.17 -11.99 13.70
CA GLN A 164 -4.59 -11.84 13.45
C GLN A 164 -5.34 -11.68 14.77
N ASN A 165 -6.26 -10.71 14.80
CA ASN A 165 -7.21 -10.51 15.88
C ASN A 165 -8.56 -10.13 15.26
N GLY A 166 -9.35 -11.13 14.87
CA GLY A 166 -10.45 -11.02 13.91
C GLY A 166 -9.94 -10.77 12.47
N ASN A 167 -9.29 -9.63 12.26
CA ASN A 167 -8.65 -9.27 10.99
C ASN A 167 -7.13 -9.50 11.04
N ILE A 168 -6.53 -9.78 9.88
CA ILE A 168 -5.08 -9.93 9.76
C ILE A 168 -4.42 -8.57 10.00
N THR A 169 -3.34 -8.55 10.78
CA THR A 169 -2.56 -7.36 11.10
C THR A 169 -1.10 -7.52 10.66
N PRO A 170 -0.42 -6.42 10.26
CA PRO A 170 1.03 -6.44 10.06
C PRO A 170 1.75 -6.90 11.33
N PRO A 171 2.88 -7.63 11.21
CA PRO A 171 3.60 -8.15 12.36
C PRO A 171 4.23 -7.01 13.16
N ASN A 172 4.07 -7.06 14.48
CA ASN A 172 4.72 -6.17 15.42
C ASN A 172 5.34 -6.98 16.57
N PRO A 173 6.57 -7.51 16.39
CA PRO A 173 7.24 -8.30 17.42
C PRO A 173 7.38 -7.49 18.70
N THR A 174 6.87 -8.01 19.80
CA THR A 174 6.90 -7.36 21.12
C THR A 174 7.63 -8.27 22.08
N PHE A 175 8.78 -7.82 22.59
CA PHE A 175 9.48 -8.46 23.70
C PHE A 175 9.05 -7.77 24.99
N TYR A 176 8.24 -8.47 25.77
CA TYR A 176 7.63 -7.87 26.95
C TYR A 176 8.54 -7.97 28.17
N ASP A 177 9.51 -8.89 28.18
CA ASP A 177 10.63 -8.87 29.11
C ASP A 177 11.93 -9.39 28.48
N THR A 178 13.05 -9.01 29.09
CA THR A 178 14.37 -9.57 28.80
C THR A 178 15.10 -9.70 30.12
N VAL A 179 15.28 -10.96 30.51
CA VAL A 179 15.71 -11.36 31.83
C VAL A 179 17.18 -11.74 31.78
N PHE A 180 17.99 -11.11 32.62
CA PHE A 180 19.39 -11.45 32.81
C PHE A 180 19.57 -12.41 33.98
N ILE A 181 20.10 -13.59 33.69
CA ILE A 181 20.44 -14.63 34.66
C ILE A 181 21.96 -14.60 34.87
N PRO A 182 22.46 -14.15 36.03
CA PRO A 182 23.89 -14.07 36.28
C PRO A 182 24.48 -15.49 36.44
N VAL A 183 25.49 -15.80 35.64
CA VAL A 183 26.25 -17.06 35.70
C VAL A 183 27.72 -16.75 35.46
N ASN A 184 28.55 -16.98 36.49
CA ASN A 184 29.99 -16.68 36.41
C ASN A 184 30.74 -17.75 35.61
N ASN A 185 31.79 -17.35 34.91
CA ASN A 185 32.65 -18.24 34.12
C ASN A 185 31.87 -19.03 33.06
N LEU A 186 30.83 -18.42 32.48
CA LEU A 186 30.03 -18.97 31.41
C LEU A 186 30.88 -19.23 30.17
N THR A 187 30.74 -20.42 29.59
CA THR A 187 31.43 -20.87 28.37
C THR A 187 30.48 -20.98 27.18
N SER A 188 29.24 -21.41 27.41
CA SER A 188 28.19 -21.46 26.41
C SER A 188 26.82 -21.45 27.07
N ALA A 189 25.82 -20.91 26.38
CA ALA A 189 24.41 -21.15 26.68
C ALA A 189 23.65 -21.46 25.38
N SER A 190 22.63 -22.30 25.49
CA SER A 190 21.75 -22.66 24.38
C SER A 190 20.48 -23.32 24.89
N ILE A 191 19.37 -23.08 24.21
CA ILE A 191 18.17 -23.89 24.37
C ILE A 191 18.47 -25.28 23.82
N ILE A 192 18.27 -26.31 24.66
CA ILE A 192 18.57 -27.70 24.34
C ILE A 192 17.28 -28.50 24.15
N ILE A 193 17.26 -29.31 23.10
CA ILE A 193 16.27 -30.37 22.89
C ILE A 193 17.03 -31.67 22.72
N ALA A 194 16.78 -32.68 23.56
CA ALA A 194 17.45 -33.97 23.52
C ALA A 194 16.59 -35.05 24.17
N ASN A 195 16.82 -36.31 23.77
CA ASN A 195 16.14 -37.47 24.35
C ASN A 195 16.77 -37.85 25.71
N GLN A 196 16.74 -36.90 26.65
CA GLN A 196 17.35 -36.93 27.98
C GLN A 196 16.54 -36.06 28.94
N THR A 197 16.87 -36.13 30.22
CA THR A 197 16.31 -35.26 31.25
C THR A 197 17.42 -34.41 31.88
N THR A 198 17.04 -33.36 32.61
CA THR A 198 17.92 -32.71 33.58
C THR A 198 18.38 -33.72 34.65
N PRO A 199 19.45 -33.41 35.42
CA PRO A 199 19.99 -34.34 36.40
C PRO A 199 18.94 -34.86 37.39
N ASN A 200 18.94 -36.18 37.57
CA ASN A 200 18.10 -36.83 38.58
C ASN A 200 18.75 -36.74 39.96
N LEU A 201 17.94 -36.83 41.02
CA LEU A 201 18.44 -36.85 42.40
C LEU A 201 17.70 -37.87 43.25
N ASN A 202 18.47 -38.70 43.98
CA ASN A 202 17.94 -39.63 44.96
C ASN A 202 18.00 -39.01 46.37
N LEU A 203 16.85 -38.87 47.03
CA LEU A 203 16.71 -38.38 48.40
C LEU A 203 16.07 -39.48 49.27
N GLY A 204 16.87 -40.46 49.65
CA GLY A 204 16.42 -41.61 50.44
C GLY A 204 15.51 -42.54 49.63
N ILE A 205 14.22 -42.60 49.98
CA ILE A 205 13.21 -43.44 49.30
C ILE A 205 12.50 -42.73 48.14
N ILE A 206 12.85 -41.48 47.85
CA ILE A 206 12.24 -40.66 46.79
C ILE A 206 13.30 -40.33 45.73
N THR A 207 12.96 -40.54 44.47
CA THR A 207 13.80 -40.19 43.31
C THR A 207 13.13 -39.08 42.52
N TYR A 208 13.82 -37.94 42.38
CA TYR A 208 13.50 -36.91 41.39
C TYR A 208 14.08 -37.33 40.04
N LEU A 209 13.25 -37.38 39.00
CA LEU A 209 13.63 -37.94 37.69
C LEU A 209 14.24 -36.91 36.72
N GLY A 210 14.26 -35.63 37.08
CA GLY A 210 14.59 -34.55 36.15
C GLY A 210 13.40 -34.12 35.29
N SER A 211 13.55 -32.95 34.66
CA SER A 211 12.65 -32.42 33.63
C SER A 211 13.15 -32.86 32.25
N TYR A 212 12.27 -33.02 31.26
CA TYR A 212 12.71 -33.39 29.92
C TYR A 212 13.49 -32.24 29.26
N LEU A 213 14.49 -32.60 28.45
CA LEU A 213 15.16 -31.62 27.60
C LEU A 213 14.34 -31.47 26.32
N ASP A 214 13.19 -30.81 26.41
CA ASP A 214 12.24 -30.69 25.31
C ASP A 214 11.91 -29.23 24.94
N ALA A 215 11.19 -29.09 23.83
CA ALA A 215 10.46 -27.90 23.49
C ALA A 215 8.99 -28.28 23.33
N GLU A 216 8.10 -27.59 24.03
CA GLU A 216 6.67 -27.89 24.06
C GLU A 216 5.82 -26.64 23.80
N LEU A 217 4.85 -26.75 22.88
CA LEU A 217 3.77 -25.78 22.70
C LEU A 217 2.45 -26.47 23.03
N VAL A 218 1.99 -26.30 24.26
CA VAL A 218 0.91 -27.12 24.84
C VAL A 218 -0.20 -26.29 25.46
N TRP A 219 -1.43 -26.78 25.31
CA TRP A 219 -2.57 -26.29 26.07
C TRP A 219 -2.57 -26.91 27.46
N GLY A 220 -2.94 -26.10 28.45
CA GLY A 220 -3.12 -26.50 29.84
C GLY A 220 -4.24 -25.73 30.54
N GLY A 221 -4.43 -25.98 31.83
CA GLY A 221 -5.18 -25.09 32.71
C GLY A 221 -4.51 -23.73 32.86
N PHE A 222 -5.17 -22.80 33.54
CA PHE A 222 -4.72 -21.41 33.63
C PHE A 222 -3.42 -21.20 34.43
N GLY A 223 -3.11 -22.08 35.38
CA GLY A 223 -1.95 -21.95 36.27
C GLY A 223 -2.15 -22.75 37.56
N ASN A 224 -1.15 -22.73 38.44
CA ASN A 224 -1.14 -23.40 39.75
C ASN A 224 -1.45 -24.91 39.66
N GLY A 225 -0.97 -25.59 38.60
CA GLY A 225 -1.20 -27.01 38.37
C GLY A 225 -2.65 -27.37 38.02
N ALA A 226 -3.47 -26.38 37.64
CA ALA A 226 -4.87 -26.63 37.31
C ALA A 226 -5.00 -27.51 36.06
N SER A 227 -5.90 -28.50 36.13
CA SER A 227 -6.39 -29.24 34.96
C SER A 227 -7.72 -28.67 34.49
N THR A 228 -7.87 -28.40 33.18
CA THR A 228 -9.08 -27.76 32.62
C THR A 228 -9.75 -28.60 31.54
N THR A 229 -11.08 -28.45 31.43
CA THR A 229 -11.90 -29.10 30.40
C THR A 229 -12.31 -28.05 29.37
N PHE A 230 -12.13 -28.36 28.09
CA PHE A 230 -12.52 -27.47 26.99
C PHE A 230 -13.94 -27.78 26.53
N LEU A 231 -14.80 -26.77 26.56
CA LEU A 231 -16.16 -26.80 26.01
C LEU A 231 -16.16 -26.51 24.51
N ASN A 232 -15.17 -25.74 24.03
CA ASN A 232 -14.92 -25.52 22.61
C ASN A 232 -13.41 -25.41 22.37
N MET A 233 -12.90 -26.09 21.33
CA MET A 233 -11.49 -26.00 20.94
C MET A 233 -11.35 -26.32 19.46
N SER A 234 -10.76 -25.38 18.73
CA SER A 234 -10.22 -25.59 17.40
C SER A 234 -9.02 -24.68 17.25
N SER A 235 -7.82 -25.26 17.27
CA SER A 235 -6.58 -24.54 17.04
C SER A 235 -5.58 -25.33 16.22
N TYR A 236 -4.74 -24.61 15.48
CA TYR A 236 -3.61 -25.14 14.72
C TYR A 236 -2.32 -24.68 15.37
N LEU A 237 -1.39 -25.60 15.59
CA LEU A 237 -0.12 -25.37 16.27
C LEU A 237 1.05 -25.69 15.34
N ALA A 238 2.14 -24.93 15.50
CA ALA A 238 3.45 -25.29 14.97
C ALA A 238 4.55 -24.93 15.97
N LEU A 239 5.63 -25.72 15.95
CA LEU A 239 6.78 -25.55 16.83
C LEU A 239 8.04 -25.54 15.95
N LEU A 240 8.84 -24.48 16.08
CA LEU A 240 10.00 -24.22 15.24
C LEU A 240 11.19 -23.80 16.09
N TYR A 241 12.40 -23.98 15.54
CA TYR A 241 13.64 -23.48 16.12
C TYR A 241 14.48 -22.77 15.07
N MET A 242 15.40 -21.93 15.52
CA MET A 242 16.32 -21.21 14.66
C MET A 242 17.50 -22.11 14.27
N LYS A 243 17.67 -22.36 12.97
CA LYS A 243 18.79 -23.12 12.42
C LYS A 243 19.44 -22.35 11.29
N ASN A 244 20.71 -21.98 11.46
CA ASN A 244 21.49 -21.28 10.44
C ASN A 244 20.78 -20.01 9.89
N GLY A 245 20.16 -19.23 10.78
CA GLY A 245 19.45 -18.00 10.43
C GLY A 245 18.08 -18.19 9.78
N LYS A 246 17.50 -19.40 9.84
CA LYS A 246 16.16 -19.70 9.32
C LYS A 246 15.34 -20.44 10.38
N TRP A 247 14.04 -20.12 10.44
CA TRP A 247 13.09 -20.91 11.21
C TRP A 247 12.80 -22.23 10.50
N VAL A 248 12.98 -23.33 11.22
CA VAL A 248 12.68 -24.67 10.72
C VAL A 248 11.81 -25.41 11.74
N PRO A 249 10.82 -26.21 11.29
CA PRO A 249 10.02 -27.02 12.20
C PRO A 249 10.87 -28.14 12.81
N PHE A 250 10.51 -28.57 14.02
CA PHE A 250 10.95 -29.88 14.52
C PHE A 250 10.32 -30.97 13.66
N SER A 251 11.10 -31.96 13.22
CA SER A 251 10.61 -32.99 12.28
C SER A 251 9.83 -34.10 12.98
N GLN A 252 10.27 -34.50 14.17
CA GLN A 252 9.58 -35.48 15.01
C GLN A 252 8.89 -34.78 16.18
N VAL A 253 7.57 -34.96 16.30
CA VAL A 253 6.78 -34.34 17.37
C VAL A 253 5.78 -35.32 17.99
N TYR A 254 5.45 -35.05 19.25
CA TYR A 254 4.55 -35.78 20.12
C TYR A 254 3.38 -34.88 20.50
N ASN A 255 2.30 -35.47 21.00
CA ASN A 255 1.06 -34.75 21.28
C ASN A 255 0.77 -34.48 22.77
N TYR A 256 1.77 -34.61 23.64
CA TYR A 256 1.64 -34.43 25.08
C TYR A 256 2.86 -33.71 25.66
N GLY A 257 2.62 -32.81 26.60
CA GLY A 257 3.65 -32.15 27.42
C GLY A 257 4.01 -32.96 28.65
N SER A 258 5.15 -32.62 29.25
CA SER A 258 5.73 -33.41 30.35
C SER A 258 6.19 -32.58 31.55
N ASP A 259 6.70 -31.38 31.32
CA ASP A 259 7.32 -30.57 32.39
C ASP A 259 6.31 -29.66 33.10
N THR A 260 5.31 -29.15 32.38
CA THR A 260 4.31 -28.28 32.99
C THR A 260 3.31 -29.04 33.86
N ALA A 261 2.96 -28.45 35.01
CA ALA A 261 2.00 -29.02 35.96
C ALA A 261 0.54 -28.86 35.49
N GLU A 262 0.24 -27.85 34.67
CA GLU A 262 -1.11 -27.64 34.15
C GLU A 262 -1.47 -28.66 33.07
N SER A 263 -2.73 -29.09 33.03
CA SER A 263 -3.14 -30.15 32.09
C SER A 263 -4.53 -29.94 31.50
N THR A 264 -4.89 -30.82 30.58
CA THR A 264 -6.17 -30.80 29.87
C THR A 264 -6.87 -32.14 30.02
N ASN A 265 -8.19 -32.13 30.17
CA ASN A 265 -8.95 -33.36 30.38
C ASN A 265 -9.44 -34.02 29.08
N ASN A 266 -9.58 -33.24 28.01
CA ASN A 266 -10.37 -33.65 26.84
C ASN A 266 -9.89 -33.03 25.53
N LEU A 267 -8.57 -32.85 25.36
CA LEU A 267 -8.00 -32.45 24.08
C LEU A 267 -7.35 -33.63 23.35
N ARG A 268 -7.39 -33.58 22.03
CA ARG A 268 -6.66 -34.48 21.14
C ARG A 268 -5.95 -33.69 20.05
N VAL A 269 -4.85 -34.24 19.53
CA VAL A 269 -4.08 -33.63 18.44
C VAL A 269 -4.02 -34.58 17.25
N THR A 270 -4.17 -34.03 16.06
CA THR A 270 -4.03 -34.73 14.77
C THR A 270 -3.23 -33.87 13.80
N ILE A 271 -2.72 -34.43 12.70
CA ILE A 271 -2.09 -33.62 11.65
C ILE A 271 -3.15 -33.19 10.62
N ALA A 272 -3.30 -31.89 10.43
CA ALA A 272 -4.20 -31.34 9.42
C ALA A 272 -3.63 -31.51 8.01
N LYS A 273 -4.48 -31.31 6.98
CA LYS A 273 -4.08 -31.43 5.57
C LYS A 273 -2.95 -30.47 5.17
N ASN A 274 -2.85 -29.34 5.83
CA ASN A 274 -1.79 -28.35 5.64
C ASN A 274 -0.52 -28.66 6.44
N GLY A 275 -0.48 -29.76 7.19
CA GLY A 275 0.68 -30.19 7.98
C GLY A 275 0.75 -29.63 9.40
N ASP A 276 -0.14 -28.71 9.77
CA ASP A 276 -0.20 -28.16 11.13
C ASP A 276 -0.76 -29.18 12.11
N ALA A 277 -0.38 -29.07 13.38
CA ALA A 277 -0.97 -29.88 14.43
C ALA A 277 -2.32 -29.29 14.85
N TYR A 278 -3.38 -30.02 14.57
CA TYR A 278 -4.76 -29.60 14.81
C TYR A 278 -5.29 -30.15 16.14
N VAL A 279 -5.57 -29.24 17.06
CA VAL A 279 -6.08 -29.51 18.41
C VAL A 279 -7.60 -29.35 18.43
N THR A 280 -8.28 -30.39 18.91
CA THR A 280 -9.75 -30.44 19.03
C THR A 280 -10.16 -31.12 20.32
N ILE A 281 -11.44 -31.01 20.67
CA ILE A 281 -12.00 -31.81 21.77
C ILE A 281 -11.98 -33.31 21.41
N GLY A 282 -11.51 -34.12 22.33
CA GLY A 282 -11.48 -35.57 22.20
C GLY A 282 -10.77 -36.26 23.35
N LYS A 283 -10.76 -37.59 23.30
CA LYS A 283 -9.99 -38.39 24.25
C LYS A 283 -8.50 -38.17 23.99
N GLN A 284 -7.75 -37.87 25.05
CA GLN A 284 -6.29 -37.82 25.00
C GLN A 284 -5.71 -39.17 24.54
N ASN A 285 -4.70 -39.11 23.68
CA ASN A 285 -3.96 -40.27 23.21
C ASN A 285 -2.47 -39.92 23.14
N PRO A 286 -1.81 -39.77 24.30
CA PRO A 286 -0.41 -39.34 24.36
C PRO A 286 0.48 -40.33 23.61
N GLY A 287 1.31 -39.81 22.72
CA GLY A 287 2.26 -40.60 21.93
C GLY A 287 2.88 -39.80 20.80
N LEU A 288 3.59 -40.51 19.92
CA LEU A 288 4.16 -39.97 18.70
C LEU A 288 3.05 -39.45 17.79
N LEU A 289 3.13 -38.18 17.39
CA LEU A 289 2.18 -37.58 16.47
C LEU A 289 2.63 -37.78 15.01
N THR A 290 3.90 -37.49 14.71
CA THR A 290 4.51 -37.72 13.39
C THR A 290 6.03 -37.59 13.45
N THR A 291 6.74 -38.23 12.50
CA THR A 291 8.19 -38.07 12.27
C THR A 291 8.51 -37.17 11.06
N ASN A 292 7.48 -36.60 10.43
CA ASN A 292 7.60 -35.68 9.29
C ASN A 292 6.68 -34.48 9.47
N PHE A 293 6.85 -33.77 10.59
CA PHE A 293 6.09 -32.56 10.89
C PHE A 293 6.53 -31.42 9.97
N ASN A 294 5.61 -30.94 9.16
CA ASN A 294 5.85 -29.91 8.15
C ASN A 294 4.68 -28.90 8.13
N PRO A 295 4.57 -28.04 9.15
CA PRO A 295 3.49 -27.08 9.29
C PRO A 295 3.55 -25.99 8.22
N SER A 296 2.40 -25.47 7.83
CA SER A 296 2.21 -24.47 6.76
C SER A 296 2.32 -23.02 7.27
N ILE A 297 2.99 -22.79 8.40
CA ILE A 297 2.99 -21.52 9.15
C ILE A 297 2.89 -20.25 8.28
N PRO A 298 2.16 -19.21 8.72
CA PRO A 298 2.18 -17.93 8.03
C PRO A 298 3.62 -17.44 7.90
N GLY A 299 4.10 -17.27 6.67
CA GLY A 299 5.49 -16.86 6.45
C GLY A 299 5.81 -15.52 7.13
N PHE A 300 7.10 -15.18 7.26
CA PHE A 300 7.54 -14.01 8.04
C PHE A 300 7.50 -12.69 7.25
N LEU A 301 6.80 -12.65 6.12
CA LEU A 301 6.65 -11.47 5.27
C LEU A 301 5.18 -11.07 5.20
N TYR A 302 4.87 -9.87 5.67
CA TYR A 302 3.57 -9.25 5.44
C TYR A 302 3.66 -8.32 4.23
N LEU A 303 2.89 -8.63 3.19
CA LEU A 303 2.83 -7.88 1.95
C LEU A 303 1.58 -7.02 1.95
N ASN A 304 1.77 -5.72 1.75
CA ASN A 304 0.70 -4.75 1.59
C ASN A 304 0.86 -4.01 0.26
N ILE A 305 -0.11 -4.14 -0.62
CA ILE A 305 -0.14 -3.49 -1.92
C ILE A 305 -1.38 -2.61 -1.99
N SER A 306 -1.18 -1.34 -2.30
CA SER A 306 -2.27 -0.40 -2.58
C SER A 306 -2.02 0.25 -3.92
N SER A 307 -2.95 0.06 -4.86
CA SER A 307 -2.83 0.64 -6.19
C SER A 307 -4.13 1.24 -6.69
N LYS A 308 -4.02 2.41 -7.32
CA LYS A 308 -5.15 3.07 -7.99
C LYS A 308 -5.52 2.37 -9.29
N ILE A 309 -4.57 1.67 -9.91
CA ILE A 309 -4.76 0.86 -11.10
C ILE A 309 -4.82 -0.61 -10.67
N PRO A 310 -5.70 -1.44 -11.26
CA PRO A 310 -5.70 -2.86 -10.94
C PRO A 310 -4.33 -3.49 -11.23
N PHE A 311 -4.03 -4.59 -10.56
CA PHE A 311 -2.85 -5.41 -10.78
C PHE A 311 -3.21 -6.87 -10.60
N LEU A 312 -2.33 -7.77 -11.03
CA LEU A 312 -2.53 -9.20 -10.90
C LEU A 312 -1.82 -9.71 -9.65
N VAL A 313 -2.53 -10.49 -8.83
CA VAL A 313 -1.99 -11.34 -7.77
C VAL A 313 -2.29 -12.77 -8.17
N ASN A 314 -1.26 -13.56 -8.47
CA ASN A 314 -1.42 -14.94 -8.96
C ASN A 314 -2.44 -15.04 -10.12
N ASN A 315 -2.32 -14.12 -11.09
CA ASN A 315 -3.21 -13.96 -12.25
C ASN A 315 -4.65 -13.51 -11.95
N ILE A 316 -4.97 -13.14 -10.71
CA ILE A 316 -6.29 -12.60 -10.33
C ILE A 316 -6.18 -11.07 -10.24
N ILE A 317 -7.12 -10.36 -10.89
CA ILE A 317 -7.18 -8.90 -10.84
C ILE A 317 -7.58 -8.44 -9.43
N SER A 318 -6.77 -7.55 -8.86
CA SER A 318 -7.04 -6.88 -7.59
C SER A 318 -6.65 -5.40 -7.64
N ARG A 319 -7.09 -4.62 -6.65
CA ARG A 319 -6.69 -3.22 -6.41
C ARG A 319 -5.93 -3.04 -5.10
N THR A 320 -6.06 -4.02 -4.21
CA THR A 320 -5.38 -4.08 -2.93
C THR A 320 -4.97 -5.51 -2.63
N PHE A 321 -3.91 -5.68 -1.86
CA PHE A 321 -3.56 -6.96 -1.29
C PHE A 321 -2.98 -6.71 0.09
N SER A 322 -3.41 -7.47 1.09
CA SER A 322 -2.85 -7.41 2.43
C SER A 322 -2.86 -8.81 3.02
N GLY A 323 -1.69 -9.33 3.38
CA GLY A 323 -1.59 -10.66 3.96
C GLY A 323 -0.16 -11.16 4.11
N TYR A 324 -0.01 -12.25 4.85
CA TYR A 324 1.26 -12.96 5.01
C TYR A 324 1.58 -13.81 3.78
N VAL A 325 2.85 -13.79 3.38
CA VAL A 325 3.37 -14.55 2.23
C VAL A 325 3.91 -15.89 2.74
N SER A 326 3.08 -16.93 2.70
CA SER A 326 3.47 -18.32 3.03
C SER A 326 3.92 -19.15 1.83
N ALA A 327 3.64 -18.68 0.62
CA ALA A 327 4.07 -19.29 -0.64
C ALA A 327 4.42 -18.18 -1.65
N PRO A 328 5.20 -18.47 -2.71
CA PRO A 328 5.56 -17.47 -3.71
C PRO A 328 4.32 -16.82 -4.35
N ILE A 329 4.29 -15.49 -4.41
CA ILE A 329 3.20 -14.71 -5.02
C ILE A 329 3.71 -14.06 -6.30
N LYS A 330 3.06 -14.38 -7.42
CA LYS A 330 3.29 -13.70 -8.71
C LYS A 330 2.52 -12.38 -8.74
N LEU A 331 3.22 -11.30 -9.03
CA LEU A 331 2.66 -9.97 -9.19
C LEU A 331 2.77 -9.50 -10.65
N GLY A 332 1.70 -8.90 -11.16
CA GLY A 332 1.66 -8.32 -12.50
C GLY A 332 1.10 -6.91 -12.48
N PHE A 333 1.96 -5.91 -12.59
CA PHE A 333 1.54 -4.51 -12.75
C PHE A 333 1.44 -4.16 -14.24
N PHE A 334 0.36 -3.51 -14.64
CA PHE A 334 0.16 -3.15 -16.04
C PHE A 334 1.06 -1.97 -16.43
N MET A 335 1.94 -2.16 -17.40
CA MET A 335 2.79 -1.08 -17.92
C MET A 335 1.97 0.06 -18.52
N ASN A 336 0.93 -0.29 -19.29
CA ASN A 336 -0.04 0.64 -19.85
C ASN A 336 -1.45 0.11 -19.55
N TYR A 337 -2.27 0.91 -18.89
CA TYR A 337 -3.63 0.54 -18.51
C TYR A 337 -4.63 1.56 -19.05
N SER A 338 -5.50 1.13 -19.96
CA SER A 338 -6.62 1.97 -20.41
C SER A 338 -7.67 2.04 -19.32
N ILE A 339 -7.96 3.24 -18.85
CA ILE A 339 -9.00 3.48 -17.84
C ILE A 339 -10.35 3.62 -18.54
N ASN A 340 -10.38 4.35 -19.65
CA ASN A 340 -11.51 4.52 -20.55
C ASN A 340 -11.03 5.06 -21.91
N SER A 341 -11.95 5.44 -22.79
CA SER A 341 -11.64 5.95 -24.13
C SER A 341 -10.89 7.30 -24.16
N SER A 342 -10.78 8.00 -23.04
CA SER A 342 -10.16 9.34 -22.96
C SER A 342 -9.07 9.45 -21.88
N SER A 343 -8.71 8.35 -21.21
CA SER A 343 -7.64 8.32 -20.21
C SER A 343 -6.95 6.96 -20.13
N PHE A 344 -5.64 6.98 -19.92
CA PHE A 344 -4.84 5.79 -19.61
C PHE A 344 -3.77 6.11 -18.56
N ALA A 345 -3.22 5.08 -17.94
CA ALA A 345 -2.14 5.20 -16.96
C ALA A 345 -0.91 4.42 -17.43
N VAL A 346 0.27 5.01 -17.24
CA VAL A 346 1.57 4.40 -17.54
C VAL A 346 2.31 4.17 -16.24
N LEU A 347 2.79 2.94 -16.02
CA LEU A 347 3.54 2.59 -14.82
C LEU A 347 4.93 3.24 -14.83
N ASN A 348 5.30 3.86 -13.71
CA ASN A 348 6.60 4.48 -13.53
C ASN A 348 7.50 3.57 -12.68
N GLY A 349 8.64 3.16 -13.23
CA GLY A 349 9.62 2.34 -12.52
C GLY A 349 9.35 0.83 -12.62
N ASN A 350 10.22 0.06 -11.95
CA ASN A 350 10.16 -1.40 -11.96
C ASN A 350 9.68 -1.91 -10.60
N TYR A 351 8.72 -2.83 -10.64
CA TYR A 351 8.15 -3.46 -9.45
C TYR A 351 8.43 -4.96 -9.50
N PRO A 352 8.57 -5.62 -8.33
CA PRO A 352 8.83 -7.05 -8.28
C PRO A 352 7.68 -7.83 -8.93
N SER A 353 8.02 -8.79 -9.79
CA SER A 353 7.07 -9.72 -10.43
C SER A 353 6.83 -11.00 -9.62
N LEU A 354 7.69 -11.25 -8.63
CA LEU A 354 7.63 -12.40 -7.73
C LEU A 354 7.99 -11.93 -6.32
N ILE A 355 7.16 -12.29 -5.35
CA ILE A 355 7.42 -12.11 -3.93
C ILE A 355 7.59 -13.48 -3.31
N GLU A 356 8.78 -13.73 -2.77
CA GLU A 356 9.10 -14.98 -2.07
C GLU A 356 8.74 -14.89 -0.58
N PRO A 357 8.37 -16.01 0.06
CA PRO A 357 8.25 -16.09 1.51
C PRO A 357 9.56 -15.69 2.19
N ASN A 358 9.45 -15.00 3.31
CA ASN A 358 10.60 -14.76 4.18
C ASN A 358 10.66 -15.86 5.25
N VAL A 359 11.86 -16.34 5.56
CA VAL A 359 12.10 -17.52 6.42
C VAL A 359 12.96 -17.22 7.65
N SER A 360 13.47 -15.99 7.80
CA SER A 360 14.36 -15.60 8.89
C SER A 360 13.68 -14.81 10.00
N TRP A 361 13.10 -13.65 9.69
CA TRP A 361 12.49 -12.77 10.68
C TRP A 361 11.33 -11.96 10.12
N PHE A 362 10.47 -11.41 10.97
CA PHE A 362 9.32 -10.61 10.53
C PHE A 362 9.72 -9.39 9.70
N LYS A 363 9.05 -9.20 8.55
CA LYS A 363 9.25 -8.08 7.63
C LYS A 363 7.92 -7.59 7.09
N ILE A 364 7.81 -6.28 6.91
CA ILE A 364 6.70 -5.63 6.20
C ILE A 364 7.21 -5.13 4.86
N LEU A 365 6.50 -5.45 3.77
CA LEU A 365 6.76 -4.90 2.44
C LEU A 365 5.52 -4.15 1.96
N ASN A 366 5.66 -2.83 1.82
CA ASN A 366 4.64 -1.97 1.25
C ASN A 366 4.97 -1.68 -0.23
N ILE A 367 4.05 -1.97 -1.13
CA ILE A 367 4.17 -1.65 -2.55
C ILE A 367 3.06 -0.68 -2.94
N ILE A 368 3.44 0.51 -3.39
CA ILE A 368 2.53 1.52 -3.93
C ILE A 368 2.99 1.82 -5.36
N PRO A 369 2.38 1.17 -6.37
CA PRO A 369 2.74 1.41 -7.76
C PRO A 369 2.44 2.85 -8.17
N ASN A 370 3.44 3.51 -8.75
CA ASN A 370 3.35 4.88 -9.22
C ASN A 370 2.97 4.90 -10.69
N TYR A 371 1.95 5.70 -11.03
CA TYR A 371 1.46 5.81 -12.39
C TYR A 371 1.40 7.26 -12.83
N THR A 372 1.84 7.51 -14.07
CA THR A 372 1.56 8.76 -14.78
C THR A 372 0.26 8.60 -15.56
N TYR A 373 -0.73 9.43 -15.26
CA TYR A 373 -1.99 9.45 -16.00
C TYR A 373 -1.85 10.31 -17.25
N TYR A 374 -2.43 9.86 -18.36
CA TYR A 374 -2.51 10.59 -19.60
C TYR A 374 -3.97 10.84 -19.96
N TYR A 375 -4.24 12.05 -20.42
CA TYR A 375 -5.59 12.48 -20.77
C TYR A 375 -5.65 12.93 -22.23
N LEU A 376 -6.78 12.61 -22.87
CA LEU A 376 -7.06 12.99 -24.24
C LEU A 376 -7.44 14.48 -24.29
N VAL A 377 -6.72 15.23 -25.12
CA VAL A 377 -7.05 16.60 -25.50
C VAL A 377 -7.50 16.61 -26.94
N ARG A 378 -8.77 16.96 -27.17
CA ARG A 378 -9.31 17.17 -28.51
C ARG A 378 -9.23 18.62 -28.89
N VAL A 379 -8.73 18.92 -30.08
CA VAL A 379 -8.62 20.28 -30.60
C VAL A 379 -9.62 20.43 -31.73
N ASN A 380 -10.55 21.37 -31.59
CA ASN A 380 -11.48 21.74 -32.63
C ASN A 380 -11.08 23.11 -33.19
N SER A 381 -10.54 23.14 -34.40
CA SER A 381 -10.10 24.36 -35.07
C SER A 381 -10.23 24.24 -36.59
N SER A 382 -10.48 25.38 -37.23
CA SER A 382 -10.41 25.55 -38.69
C SER A 382 -9.00 25.82 -39.20
N ILE A 383 -8.02 26.01 -38.31
CA ILE A 383 -6.62 26.33 -38.64
C ILE A 383 -5.68 25.40 -37.86
N PRO A 384 -4.42 25.23 -38.31
CA PRO A 384 -3.41 24.54 -37.50
C PRO A 384 -3.23 25.20 -36.14
N VAL A 385 -3.17 24.42 -35.06
CA VAL A 385 -3.03 24.97 -33.70
C VAL A 385 -1.62 24.75 -33.20
N ILE A 386 -0.98 25.81 -32.71
CA ILE A 386 0.35 25.76 -32.12
C ILE A 386 0.23 26.03 -30.63
N GLY A 387 0.86 25.21 -29.80
CA GLY A 387 0.98 25.39 -28.36
C GLY A 387 2.44 25.37 -27.90
N THR A 388 2.71 25.88 -26.69
CA THR A 388 4.01 25.71 -26.02
C THR A 388 3.86 24.76 -24.84
N ILE A 389 4.70 23.73 -24.80
CA ILE A 389 4.86 22.80 -23.68
C ILE A 389 6.30 22.91 -23.19
N ASN A 390 6.50 23.22 -21.91
CA ASN A 390 7.81 23.41 -21.29
C ASN A 390 8.72 24.37 -22.11
N GLY A 391 8.14 25.44 -22.68
CA GLY A 391 8.86 26.44 -23.47
C GLY A 391 9.13 26.08 -24.94
N LYS A 392 8.85 24.84 -25.37
CA LYS A 392 9.02 24.40 -26.76
C LYS A 392 7.69 24.49 -27.52
N GLN A 393 7.71 25.06 -28.72
CA GLN A 393 6.54 25.07 -29.61
C GLN A 393 6.28 23.68 -30.18
N ILE A 394 5.01 23.29 -30.18
CA ILE A 394 4.49 22.06 -30.76
C ILE A 394 3.23 22.36 -31.56
N THR A 395 3.01 21.59 -32.62
CA THR A 395 1.72 21.56 -33.34
C THR A 395 0.79 20.58 -32.63
N LEU A 396 -0.45 21.00 -32.38
CA LEU A 396 -1.50 20.16 -31.81
C LEU A 396 -2.35 19.59 -32.95
N ASN A 397 -2.54 18.26 -32.94
CA ASN A 397 -3.45 17.58 -33.86
C ASN A 397 -4.90 17.64 -33.33
N ASP A 398 -5.86 17.06 -34.06
CA ASP A 398 -7.26 16.97 -33.60
C ASP A 398 -7.40 16.18 -32.30
N THR A 399 -6.53 15.19 -32.09
CA THR A 399 -6.45 14.39 -30.87
C THR A 399 -5.01 14.27 -30.40
N ASN A 400 -4.75 14.62 -29.13
CA ASN A 400 -3.43 14.55 -28.51
C ASN A 400 -3.54 13.92 -27.12
N TRP A 401 -2.50 13.22 -26.69
CA TRP A 401 -2.42 12.66 -25.34
C TRP A 401 -1.33 13.37 -24.55
N PHE A 402 -1.67 13.88 -23.38
CA PHE A 402 -0.73 14.58 -22.52
C PHE A 402 -0.73 13.99 -21.11
N ALA A 403 0.46 13.93 -20.52
CA ALA A 403 0.62 13.54 -19.13
C ALA A 403 -0.10 14.54 -18.20
N GLN A 404 -0.66 14.04 -17.12
CA GLN A 404 -1.23 14.85 -16.05
C GLN A 404 -0.21 15.88 -15.54
N GLY A 405 -0.67 17.10 -15.29
CA GLY A 405 0.15 18.22 -14.85
C GLY A 405 0.85 18.97 -15.98
N THR A 406 0.82 18.47 -17.22
CA THR A 406 1.37 19.20 -18.37
C THR A 406 0.68 20.55 -18.52
N GLN A 407 1.44 21.63 -18.57
CA GLN A 407 0.92 22.96 -18.87
C GLN A 407 1.00 23.20 -20.39
N ILE A 408 -0.12 23.59 -20.98
CA ILE A 408 -0.22 23.94 -22.40
C ILE A 408 -0.68 25.39 -22.49
N LYS A 409 0.06 26.19 -23.26
CA LYS A 409 -0.32 27.55 -23.64
C LYS A 409 -0.46 27.62 -25.16
N ILE A 410 -1.65 27.95 -25.64
CA ILE A 410 -1.91 28.13 -27.07
C ILE A 410 -1.24 29.43 -27.54
N VAL A 411 -0.59 29.37 -28.70
CA VAL A 411 0.02 30.55 -29.33
C VAL A 411 -1.05 31.30 -30.09
N ASN A 412 -1.27 32.57 -29.74
CA ASN A 412 -2.18 33.44 -30.49
C ASN A 412 -1.44 34.02 -31.70
N TYR A 413 -1.76 33.52 -32.89
CA TYR A 413 -1.14 33.94 -34.15
C TYR A 413 -2.20 34.15 -35.24
N THR A 414 -1.81 34.84 -36.32
CA THR A 414 -2.64 35.02 -37.51
C THR A 414 -2.24 33.97 -38.54
N TYR A 415 -3.17 33.11 -38.95
CA TYR A 415 -2.93 32.08 -39.96
C TYR A 415 -3.26 32.62 -41.36
N TYR A 416 -2.26 32.65 -42.25
CA TYR A 416 -2.44 33.10 -43.62
C TYR A 416 -2.71 31.91 -44.53
N ASN A 417 -3.87 31.91 -45.20
CA ASN A 417 -4.23 30.91 -46.20
C ASN A 417 -4.02 31.50 -47.60
N GLY A 418 -2.74 31.69 -47.97
CA GLY A 418 -2.34 32.45 -49.16
C GLY A 418 -2.18 33.96 -48.89
N SER A 419 -2.02 34.75 -49.96
CA SER A 419 -1.69 36.18 -49.87
C SER A 419 -2.87 37.08 -49.51
N ASP A 420 -4.09 36.62 -49.73
CA ASP A 420 -5.31 37.44 -49.70
C ASP A 420 -6.40 36.93 -48.76
N GLU A 421 -6.11 35.86 -48.03
CA GLU A 421 -7.01 35.26 -47.05
C GLU A 421 -6.23 34.97 -45.75
N ARG A 422 -6.82 35.33 -44.61
CA ARG A 422 -6.25 35.00 -43.30
C ARG A 422 -7.33 34.72 -42.27
N TYR A 423 -6.94 34.04 -41.21
CA TYR A 423 -7.75 33.73 -40.05
C TYR A 423 -7.12 34.36 -38.82
N VAL A 424 -7.92 35.10 -38.06
CA VAL A 424 -7.50 35.68 -36.77
C VAL A 424 -8.22 34.94 -35.66
N ILE A 425 -7.50 34.45 -34.67
CA ILE A 425 -8.09 33.80 -33.50
C ILE A 425 -8.91 34.85 -32.73
N SER A 426 -10.21 34.61 -32.58
CA SER A 426 -11.12 35.48 -31.84
C SER A 426 -11.28 35.07 -30.38
N SER A 427 -11.28 33.76 -30.10
CA SER A 427 -11.29 33.23 -28.74
C SER A 427 -10.76 31.81 -28.68
N ILE A 428 -10.28 31.43 -27.50
CA ILE A 428 -9.76 30.10 -27.18
C ILE A 428 -10.48 29.62 -25.93
N LEU A 429 -11.18 28.50 -26.03
CA LEU A 429 -11.89 27.89 -24.92
C LEU A 429 -11.20 26.58 -24.50
N PRO A 430 -11.10 26.27 -23.20
CA PRO A 430 -11.59 27.08 -22.08
C PRO A 430 -10.73 28.31 -21.75
N SER A 431 -9.44 28.30 -22.10
CA SER A 431 -8.52 29.40 -21.83
C SER A 431 -7.28 29.33 -22.73
N LEU A 432 -6.54 30.44 -22.84
CA LEU A 432 -5.26 30.51 -23.56
C LEU A 432 -4.19 29.59 -22.96
N SER A 433 -4.23 29.36 -21.65
CA SER A 433 -3.29 28.52 -20.92
C SER A 433 -4.05 27.65 -19.91
N PHE A 434 -3.75 26.36 -19.88
CA PHE A 434 -4.41 25.39 -19.01
C PHE A 434 -3.45 24.27 -18.61
N ASN A 435 -3.75 23.64 -17.47
CA ASN A 435 -3.03 22.47 -16.98
C ASN A 435 -3.89 21.22 -17.23
N ILE A 436 -3.25 20.14 -17.65
CA ILE A 436 -3.92 18.87 -17.91
C ILE A 436 -4.20 18.14 -16.59
N SER A 437 -5.45 18.15 -16.14
CA SER A 437 -5.91 17.40 -14.96
C SER A 437 -6.98 16.35 -15.29
N SER A 438 -7.58 16.44 -16.47
CA SER A 438 -8.63 15.55 -16.98
C SER A 438 -8.72 15.65 -18.52
N PRO A 439 -9.51 14.80 -19.20
CA PRO A 439 -9.75 14.95 -20.62
C PRO A 439 -10.39 16.31 -20.95
N LEU A 440 -9.94 16.94 -22.03
CA LEU A 440 -10.33 18.31 -22.37
C LEU A 440 -10.62 18.48 -23.86
N ASN A 441 -11.67 19.25 -24.18
CA ASN A 441 -11.89 19.75 -25.53
C ASN A 441 -11.46 21.22 -25.58
N VAL A 442 -10.57 21.54 -26.51
CA VAL A 442 -10.07 22.89 -26.76
C VAL A 442 -10.67 23.38 -28.07
N THR A 443 -11.38 24.50 -28.04
CA THR A 443 -12.01 25.08 -29.22
C THR A 443 -11.32 26.39 -29.57
N ILE A 444 -10.83 26.50 -30.80
CA ILE A 444 -10.20 27.71 -31.34
C ILE A 444 -11.18 28.36 -32.31
N ASN A 445 -11.80 29.45 -31.88
CA ASN A 445 -12.67 30.23 -32.74
C ASN A 445 -11.84 31.21 -33.55
N THR A 446 -12.10 31.25 -34.86
CA THR A 446 -11.39 32.13 -35.79
C THR A 446 -12.36 33.01 -36.54
N ILE A 447 -11.96 34.24 -36.82
CA ILE A 447 -12.63 35.12 -37.79
C ILE A 447 -11.84 35.07 -39.10
N LYS A 448 -12.50 34.64 -40.18
CA LYS A 448 -11.96 34.69 -41.53
C LYS A 448 -11.97 36.12 -42.06
N GLN A 449 -10.86 36.57 -42.62
CA GLN A 449 -10.68 37.90 -43.20
C GLN A 449 -10.14 37.80 -44.63
N TYR A 450 -10.60 38.69 -45.51
CA TYR A 450 -10.06 38.85 -46.86
C TYR A 450 -9.32 40.18 -46.99
N ARG A 451 -8.29 40.19 -47.85
CA ARG A 451 -7.54 41.40 -48.19
C ARG A 451 -8.37 42.23 -49.17
N VAL A 452 -8.55 43.50 -48.83
CA VAL A 452 -9.20 44.52 -49.67
C VAL A 452 -8.12 45.54 -50.04
N ILE A 453 -7.84 45.65 -51.33
CA ILE A 453 -6.84 46.55 -51.91
C ILE A 453 -7.56 47.63 -52.69
N ILE A 454 -7.33 48.89 -52.33
CA ILE A 454 -7.85 50.05 -53.05
C ILE A 454 -6.66 50.82 -53.63
N ASN A 455 -6.49 50.73 -54.94
CA ASN A 455 -5.45 51.44 -55.69
C ASN A 455 -5.98 52.81 -56.11
N SER A 456 -5.41 53.89 -55.56
CA SER A 456 -5.84 55.25 -55.85
C SER A 456 -4.75 56.24 -55.47
N ASP A 457 -4.52 57.23 -56.34
CA ASP A 457 -3.65 58.38 -56.05
C ASP A 457 -4.34 59.43 -55.16
N LEU A 458 -5.68 59.34 -55.04
CA LEU A 458 -6.50 60.18 -54.17
C LEU A 458 -6.92 59.45 -52.87
N PRO A 459 -7.22 60.19 -51.77
CA PRO A 459 -7.70 59.59 -50.53
C PRO A 459 -9.00 58.78 -50.73
N THR A 460 -8.96 57.49 -50.39
CA THR A 460 -10.13 56.59 -50.39
C THR A 460 -10.54 56.22 -48.98
N TYR A 461 -11.81 55.86 -48.81
CA TYR A 461 -12.42 55.57 -47.53
C TYR A 461 -13.26 54.30 -47.62
N LEU A 462 -13.18 53.48 -46.57
CA LEU A 462 -14.07 52.34 -46.33
C LEU A 462 -14.88 52.64 -45.07
N ASN A 463 -16.21 52.71 -45.21
CA ASN A 463 -17.12 53.10 -44.12
C ASN A 463 -16.69 54.42 -43.42
N GLY A 464 -16.20 55.39 -44.18
CA GLY A 464 -15.75 56.69 -43.66
C GLY A 464 -14.34 56.71 -43.05
N LYS A 465 -13.67 55.55 -42.91
CA LYS A 465 -12.27 55.48 -42.46
C LYS A 465 -11.33 55.52 -43.66
N ARG A 466 -10.34 56.41 -43.64
CA ARG A 466 -9.33 56.52 -44.70
C ARG A 466 -8.54 55.21 -44.82
N VAL A 467 -8.40 54.70 -46.04
CA VAL A 467 -7.61 53.51 -46.38
C VAL A 467 -6.51 53.92 -47.35
N ASN A 468 -5.31 53.38 -47.15
CA ASN A 468 -4.16 53.61 -48.03
C ASN A 468 -3.57 52.25 -48.43
N GLY A 469 -3.80 51.83 -49.68
CA GLY A 469 -3.35 50.54 -50.19
C GLY A 469 -4.25 49.38 -49.77
N SER A 470 -3.81 48.56 -48.80
CA SER A 470 -4.49 47.31 -48.42
C SER A 470 -4.97 47.27 -46.98
N ILE A 471 -6.11 46.63 -46.74
CA ILE A 471 -6.70 46.41 -45.41
C ILE A 471 -7.36 45.03 -45.34
N TRP A 472 -7.34 44.42 -44.17
CA TRP A 472 -8.01 43.14 -43.91
C TRP A 472 -9.39 43.38 -43.31
N ILE A 473 -10.42 42.77 -43.90
CA ILE A 473 -11.81 42.94 -43.47
C ILE A 473 -12.44 41.57 -43.21
N ASN A 474 -13.22 41.48 -42.12
CA ASN A 474 -13.95 40.27 -41.75
C ASN A 474 -14.90 39.85 -42.87
N THR A 475 -14.97 38.54 -43.14
CA THR A 475 -15.94 37.99 -44.09
C THR A 475 -17.37 38.39 -43.73
N GLY A 476 -18.22 38.69 -44.71
CA GLY A 476 -19.60 39.15 -44.50
C GLY A 476 -19.77 40.63 -44.15
N THR A 477 -18.68 41.39 -43.94
CA THR A 477 -18.78 42.82 -43.62
C THR A 477 -19.27 43.61 -44.84
N ILE A 478 -20.24 44.51 -44.62
CA ILE A 478 -20.67 45.49 -45.62
C ILE A 478 -19.76 46.71 -45.53
N VAL A 479 -19.13 47.06 -46.65
CA VAL A 479 -18.25 48.23 -46.78
C VAL A 479 -18.75 49.16 -47.86
N LYS A 480 -18.91 50.43 -47.48
CA LYS A 480 -19.16 51.55 -48.38
C LYS A 480 -17.83 52.12 -48.86
N LEU A 481 -17.64 52.16 -50.17
CA LEU A 481 -16.44 52.70 -50.81
C LEU A 481 -16.69 54.15 -51.22
N SER A 482 -15.84 55.07 -50.77
CA SER A 482 -15.85 56.46 -51.22
C SER A 482 -14.43 56.99 -51.44
N ALA A 483 -14.33 58.09 -52.18
CA ALA A 483 -13.07 58.80 -52.42
C ALA A 483 -13.31 60.30 -52.35
N SER A 484 -12.28 61.06 -51.97
CA SER A 484 -12.28 62.51 -52.05
C SER A 484 -11.80 62.91 -53.45
N ILE A 485 -12.74 63.26 -54.32
CA ILE A 485 -12.48 63.64 -55.71
C ILE A 485 -12.75 65.14 -55.94
N PRO A 486 -12.01 65.82 -56.84
CA PRO A 486 -12.31 67.18 -57.26
C PRO A 486 -13.71 67.29 -57.89
N PHE A 487 -14.36 68.46 -57.75
CA PHE A 487 -15.76 68.65 -58.19
C PHE A 487 -15.98 68.53 -59.70
N TYR A 488 -14.93 68.68 -60.52
CA TYR A 488 -14.98 68.61 -61.99
C TYR A 488 -14.77 67.18 -62.53
N GLU A 489 -14.55 66.20 -61.66
CA GLU A 489 -14.41 64.78 -62.02
C GLU A 489 -15.56 63.95 -61.45
N VAL A 490 -15.77 62.77 -62.03
CA VAL A 490 -16.61 61.71 -61.51
C VAL A 490 -15.73 60.47 -61.36
N GLY A 491 -15.77 59.87 -60.17
CA GLY A 491 -15.01 58.66 -59.86
C GLY A 491 -15.85 57.40 -59.95
N ARG A 492 -15.24 56.33 -60.46
CA ARG A 492 -15.77 54.97 -60.42
C ARG A 492 -14.68 54.03 -59.90
N PHE A 493 -15.03 53.13 -58.99
CA PHE A 493 -14.14 52.05 -58.60
C PHE A 493 -14.27 50.93 -59.63
N ILE A 494 -13.15 50.47 -60.18
CA ILE A 494 -13.09 49.44 -61.22
C ILE A 494 -12.14 48.35 -60.77
N GLY A 495 -12.55 47.09 -60.92
CA GLY A 495 -11.83 45.93 -60.42
C GLY A 495 -12.76 44.76 -60.18
N THR A 496 -12.92 44.37 -58.92
CA THR A 496 -13.65 43.16 -58.53
C THR A 496 -15.17 43.29 -58.69
N TYR A 497 -15.74 44.47 -58.40
CA TYR A 497 -17.19 44.71 -58.40
C TYR A 497 -17.64 45.91 -59.24
N ASN A 498 -16.75 46.79 -59.71
CA ASN A 498 -17.05 47.89 -60.63
C ASN A 498 -18.18 48.85 -60.18
N LEU A 499 -17.93 49.63 -59.13
CA LEU A 499 -18.93 50.40 -58.39
C LEU A 499 -18.86 51.91 -58.65
N THR A 500 -20.00 52.60 -58.56
CA THR A 500 -20.04 54.06 -58.45
C THR A 500 -19.59 54.52 -57.05
N LEU A 501 -19.18 55.79 -56.94
CA LEU A 501 -18.81 56.39 -55.66
C LEU A 501 -19.95 56.28 -54.64
N GLY A 502 -19.62 55.84 -53.43
CA GLY A 502 -20.59 55.61 -52.36
C GLY A 502 -21.31 54.26 -52.42
N GLY A 503 -20.99 53.40 -53.40
CA GLY A 503 -21.51 52.04 -53.48
C GLY A 503 -21.06 51.16 -52.31
N THR A 504 -21.86 50.14 -52.00
CA THR A 504 -21.60 49.17 -50.93
C THR A 504 -21.27 47.80 -51.49
N ILE A 505 -20.37 47.07 -50.83
CA ILE A 505 -20.04 45.67 -51.13
C ILE A 505 -20.00 44.82 -49.88
N VAL A 506 -20.27 43.53 -50.05
CA VAL A 506 -20.09 42.51 -49.01
C VAL A 506 -18.75 41.82 -49.23
N VAL A 507 -17.89 41.82 -48.21
CA VAL A 507 -16.56 41.18 -48.30
C VAL A 507 -16.70 39.69 -48.09
N ASN A 508 -16.85 38.91 -49.17
CA ASN A 508 -16.91 37.43 -49.12
C ASN A 508 -15.77 36.74 -49.89
N LYS A 509 -14.88 37.51 -50.50
CA LYS A 509 -13.69 37.08 -51.25
C LYS A 509 -12.65 38.22 -51.27
N PRO A 510 -11.39 37.99 -51.68
CA PRO A 510 -10.43 39.06 -51.94
C PRO A 510 -10.99 40.13 -52.87
N ILE A 511 -10.70 41.41 -52.58
CA ILE A 511 -11.20 42.54 -53.35
C ILE A 511 -10.03 43.42 -53.75
N VAL A 512 -9.93 43.68 -55.05
CA VAL A 512 -9.04 44.70 -55.60
C VAL A 512 -9.91 45.68 -56.40
N GLU A 513 -9.86 46.94 -56.03
CA GLU A 513 -10.51 48.04 -56.74
C GLU A 513 -9.49 49.12 -57.07
N LYS A 514 -9.66 49.77 -58.22
CA LYS A 514 -8.89 50.93 -58.64
C LYS A 514 -9.84 52.10 -58.83
N LEU A 515 -9.55 53.25 -58.22
CA LEU A 515 -10.30 54.47 -58.51
C LEU A 515 -9.93 54.96 -59.90
N GLN A 516 -10.91 55.02 -60.80
CA GLN A 516 -10.78 55.64 -62.11
C GLN A 516 -11.61 56.92 -62.16
N LEU A 517 -10.97 57.98 -62.64
CA LEU A 517 -11.57 59.30 -62.77
C LEU A 517 -11.94 59.56 -64.23
N SER A 518 -13.05 60.24 -64.44
CA SER A 518 -13.48 60.76 -65.74
C SER A 518 -14.00 62.18 -65.56
N ILE A 519 -13.91 63.01 -66.59
CA ILE A 519 -14.39 64.39 -66.54
C ILE A 519 -15.91 64.37 -66.35
N ASN A 520 -16.42 65.27 -65.50
CA ASN A 520 -17.85 65.44 -65.29
C ASN A 520 -18.48 66.14 -66.51
N ASN A 521 -18.97 65.36 -67.47
CA ASN A 521 -19.55 65.88 -68.72
C ASN A 521 -20.73 66.84 -68.50
N LEU A 522 -21.52 66.66 -67.43
CA LEU A 522 -22.59 67.61 -67.08
C LEU A 522 -22.03 68.98 -66.69
N LEU A 523 -20.92 69.00 -65.95
CA LEU A 523 -20.21 70.23 -65.60
C LEU A 523 -19.53 70.86 -66.82
N LEU A 524 -19.05 70.03 -67.75
CA LEU A 524 -18.48 70.46 -69.03
C LEU A 524 -19.54 71.08 -69.94
N GLU A 525 -20.75 70.51 -69.98
CA GLU A 525 -21.90 71.05 -70.69
C GLU A 525 -22.39 72.35 -70.06
N ILE A 526 -22.52 72.42 -68.72
CA ILE A 526 -22.90 73.64 -68.01
C ILE A 526 -21.87 74.74 -68.23
N THR A 527 -20.57 74.43 -68.17
CA THR A 527 -19.51 75.42 -68.44
C THR A 527 -19.48 75.82 -69.92
N ALA A 528 -19.71 74.90 -70.86
CA ALA A 528 -19.86 75.24 -72.28
C ALA A 528 -21.07 76.15 -72.53
N VAL A 529 -22.22 75.89 -71.91
CA VAL A 529 -23.43 76.73 -71.97
C VAL A 529 -23.16 78.11 -71.34
N ILE A 530 -22.50 78.17 -70.17
CA ILE A 530 -22.12 79.43 -69.54
C ILE A 530 -21.13 80.21 -70.42
N ILE A 531 -20.13 79.56 -71.01
CA ILE A 531 -19.18 80.20 -71.93
C ILE A 531 -19.92 80.73 -73.17
N VAL A 532 -20.86 79.96 -73.74
CA VAL A 532 -21.69 80.42 -74.86
C VAL A 532 -22.55 81.62 -74.44
N ILE A 533 -23.18 81.60 -73.26
CA ILE A 533 -23.95 82.73 -72.72
C ILE A 533 -23.05 83.96 -72.50
N VAL A 534 -21.84 83.79 -71.96
CA VAL A 534 -20.87 84.87 -71.74
C VAL A 534 -20.34 85.43 -73.07
N ILE A 535 -20.08 84.58 -74.06
CA ILE A 535 -19.72 85.00 -75.43
C ILE A 535 -20.88 85.77 -76.07
N ILE A 536 -22.12 85.29 -75.94
CA ILE A 536 -23.32 86.00 -76.41
C ILE A 536 -23.44 87.36 -75.70
N LEU A 537 -23.25 87.43 -74.38
CA LEU A 537 -23.26 88.68 -73.61
C LEU A 537 -22.13 89.63 -74.03
N LEU A 538 -20.93 89.13 -74.31
CA LEU A 538 -19.80 89.93 -74.80
C LEU A 538 -20.01 90.42 -76.23
N ILE A 539 -20.61 89.62 -77.11
CA ILE A 539 -21.01 90.02 -78.48
C ILE A 539 -22.11 91.08 -78.42
N LEU A 540 -23.09 90.94 -77.53
CA LEU A 540 -24.14 91.94 -77.29
C LEU A 540 -23.58 93.24 -76.70
N ARG A 541 -22.52 93.17 -75.88
CA ARG A 541 -21.84 94.35 -75.29
C ARG A 541 -20.95 95.10 -76.29
N LYS A 542 -20.48 94.45 -77.36
CA LYS A 542 -19.68 95.08 -78.43
C LYS A 542 -20.53 95.81 -79.50
N ARG A 543 -21.86 95.71 -79.41
CA ARG A 543 -22.84 96.39 -80.29
C ARG A 543 -23.58 97.54 -79.61
N ARG A 544 -23.03 98.11 -78.53
CA ARG A 544 -23.46 99.38 -77.94
C ARG A 544 -22.28 100.28 -77.68
#